data_AF-A0A6G7Y069-F1
#
_entry.id   AF-A0A6G7Y069-F1
#
_cell.length_a   1.000
_cell.length_b   1.000
_cell.length_c   1.000
_cell.angle_alpha   90.00
_cell.angle_beta   90.00
_cell.angle_gamma   90.00
#
_symmetry.space_group_name_H-M   'P 1'
#
loop_
_entity.id
_entity.type
_entity.pdbx_description
1 polymer ?
#
loop_
_entity_poly.entity_id
_entity_poly.type
_entity_poly.pdbx_seq_one_letter_code
_entity_poly.pdbx_strand_id
1 'polypeptide(L)'
;MYYIGFIYLLLLFVIRKKIPGKFKVMLAFVPFVIIILLRFGVGADYFAYQSIYNSMDPKNINASMAIFTDVEILYKLSNIVFRFIGMPYHLFATLLCSVLVYVTLRWLKDISHNFELSVLLYFAMFFLVWGLSALRQGISIVVLLYIFFNGRRDYSLKVKLFATAVMFFVHAGSVIVLFLYLVSLIKWSKKSFLVLLILGILFNFLPIQSLMGYFENIPYLNKILYYIDPVQQSIFSFASVMRIAFFGIVWYNYDSLVADKKNPPVSVNFVLISFIFYFFMMFSSLVASRLSIYGYYMMIFIIPAIVSYQPREVVKRFAYASVLVFSCVSFYKEMTTLIGQTEYRYSMTQLNFETVFEKNYIHFNKGYAMLENVREIESQDTPLRQRVYQAEHVVEAQVNEEDRYLSVYFPNASLYGILNQKGEIVELPTLDVPVDTFGKYTEVIFNPFEFSTRMYRTIGTDQRLEFDQMTQLVKEKAERDLRFGVYWPLSKEFDIQTMKGTQLETLLSLDSVVAAAKISNDYHPNFNYLQIDTSVSRFFMFIDRNNEIKVNKLYMKIEMYNPDKIAVGYTLTEKHYINEFGEIIWIEPIGLE
;
A
#
# COMPACT_ATOMS: atom_id res chain seq x y z
N MET A 1 -19.54 0.26 -15.22
CA MET A 1 -20.22 0.18 -13.90
C MET A 1 -20.33 1.52 -13.17
N TYR A 2 -19.25 2.31 -12.99
CA TYR A 2 -19.29 3.61 -12.29
C TYR A 2 -20.34 4.58 -12.83
N TYR A 3 -20.40 4.74 -14.16
CA TYR A 3 -21.42 5.54 -14.84
C TYR A 3 -22.86 5.05 -14.57
N ILE A 4 -23.07 3.72 -14.53
CA ILE A 4 -24.37 3.12 -14.21
C ILE A 4 -24.75 3.44 -12.76
N GLY A 5 -23.79 3.35 -11.83
CA GLY A 5 -23.99 3.75 -10.43
C GLY A 5 -24.38 5.23 -10.30
N PHE A 6 -23.71 6.12 -11.03
CA PHE A 6 -24.06 7.55 -11.07
C PHE A 6 -25.47 7.79 -11.61
N ILE A 7 -25.82 7.18 -12.77
CA ILE A 7 -27.15 7.28 -13.38
C ILE A 7 -28.22 6.75 -12.43
N TYR A 8 -27.96 5.62 -11.75
CA TYR A 8 -28.88 5.05 -10.77
C TYR A 8 -29.14 6.02 -9.61
N LEU A 9 -28.11 6.68 -9.07
CA LEU A 9 -28.27 7.67 -8.00
C LEU A 9 -28.99 8.94 -8.49
N LEU A 10 -28.78 9.34 -9.74
CA LEU A 10 -29.51 10.43 -10.38
C LEU A 10 -31.01 10.09 -10.51
N LEU A 11 -31.33 8.86 -10.91
CA LEU A 11 -32.71 8.36 -10.94
C LEU A 11 -33.32 8.37 -9.53
N LEU A 12 -32.61 7.86 -8.52
CA LEU A 12 -33.07 7.93 -7.12
C LEU A 12 -33.36 9.37 -6.68
N PHE A 13 -32.53 10.33 -7.07
CA PHE A 13 -32.79 11.74 -6.80
C PHE A 13 -34.08 12.25 -7.48
N VAL A 14 -34.34 11.85 -8.73
CA VAL A 14 -35.56 12.22 -9.46
C VAL A 14 -36.81 11.62 -8.81
N ILE A 15 -36.78 10.34 -8.45
CA ILE A 15 -37.94 9.64 -7.87
C ILE A 15 -38.05 9.75 -6.34
N ARG A 16 -37.23 10.58 -5.69
CA ARG A 16 -37.07 10.68 -4.22
C ARG A 16 -38.36 10.81 -3.40
N LYS A 17 -39.42 11.40 -3.98
CA LYS A 17 -40.73 11.56 -3.32
C LYS A 17 -41.53 10.26 -3.23
N LYS A 18 -41.26 9.29 -4.10
CA LYS A 18 -41.95 7.99 -4.16
C LYS A 18 -41.30 6.93 -3.26
N ILE A 19 -40.10 7.18 -2.73
CA ILE A 19 -39.33 6.19 -1.97
C ILE A 19 -39.68 6.29 -0.47
N PRO A 20 -40.16 5.21 0.17
CA PRO A 20 -40.38 5.20 1.61
C PRO A 20 -39.09 5.43 2.40
N GLY A 21 -39.14 6.27 3.43
CA GLY A 21 -37.97 6.68 4.21
C GLY A 21 -37.15 5.55 4.83
N LYS A 22 -37.76 4.39 5.12
CA LYS A 22 -37.06 3.22 5.66
C LYS A 22 -36.12 2.56 4.64
N PHE A 23 -36.46 2.63 3.34
CA PHE A 23 -35.68 1.98 2.27
C PHE A 23 -34.63 2.89 1.62
N LYS A 24 -34.66 4.20 1.87
CA LYS A 24 -33.76 5.17 1.21
C LYS A 24 -32.27 4.82 1.31
N VAL A 25 -31.79 4.46 2.50
CA VAL A 25 -30.37 4.10 2.71
C VAL A 25 -30.04 2.80 1.99
N MET A 26 -30.91 1.79 2.08
CA MET A 26 -30.71 0.51 1.42
C MET A 26 -30.62 0.66 -0.10
N LEU A 27 -31.57 1.38 -0.71
CA LEU A 27 -31.58 1.63 -2.16
C LEU A 27 -30.37 2.45 -2.60
N ALA A 28 -29.97 3.46 -1.83
CA ALA A 28 -28.77 4.25 -2.10
C ALA A 28 -27.50 3.40 -2.01
N PHE A 29 -27.44 2.40 -1.12
CA PHE A 29 -26.27 1.58 -0.85
C PHE A 29 -25.94 0.59 -1.98
N VAL A 30 -26.95 0.06 -2.67
CA VAL A 30 -26.81 -0.93 -3.76
C VAL A 30 -25.70 -0.61 -4.77
N PRO A 31 -25.69 0.55 -5.47
CA PRO A 31 -24.66 0.84 -6.46
C PRO A 31 -23.26 0.88 -5.86
N PHE A 32 -23.09 1.37 -4.62
CA PHE A 32 -21.79 1.39 -3.96
C PHE A 32 -21.28 -0.01 -3.68
N VAL A 33 -22.13 -0.89 -3.12
CA VAL A 33 -21.74 -2.26 -2.77
C VAL A 33 -21.37 -3.07 -4.00
N ILE A 34 -22.15 -2.97 -5.08
CA ILE A 34 -21.82 -3.64 -6.35
C ILE A 34 -20.44 -3.18 -6.84
N ILE A 35 -20.17 -1.87 -6.79
CA ILE A 35 -18.86 -1.33 -7.17
C ILE A 35 -17.74 -1.84 -6.25
N ILE A 36 -17.96 -1.84 -4.95
CA ILE A 36 -16.98 -2.25 -3.93
C ILE A 36 -16.63 -3.74 -4.07
N LEU A 37 -17.64 -4.59 -4.23
CA LEU A 37 -17.51 -6.05 -4.29
C LEU A 37 -16.77 -6.52 -5.54
N LEU A 38 -17.14 -5.96 -6.68
CA LEU A 38 -16.69 -6.49 -7.95
C LEU A 38 -15.33 -5.94 -8.37
N ARG A 39 -14.89 -4.78 -7.87
CA ARG A 39 -13.72 -4.06 -8.41
C ARG A 39 -12.40 -4.78 -8.19
N PHE A 40 -11.55 -4.75 -9.20
CA PHE A 40 -10.16 -5.14 -9.12
C PHE A 40 -9.24 -3.99 -9.57
N GLY A 41 -8.18 -3.71 -8.81
CA GLY A 41 -7.19 -2.68 -9.14
C GLY A 41 -7.69 -1.22 -9.12
N VAL A 42 -8.91 -0.96 -8.64
CA VAL A 42 -9.49 0.39 -8.67
C VAL A 42 -9.19 1.18 -7.40
N GLY A 43 -8.43 2.26 -7.59
CA GLY A 43 -7.95 3.19 -6.58
C GLY A 43 -6.44 3.31 -6.65
N ALA A 44 -5.91 4.51 -6.41
CA ALA A 44 -4.47 4.76 -6.40
C ALA A 44 -3.73 3.82 -5.42
N ASP A 45 -4.34 3.55 -4.27
CA ASP A 45 -3.71 2.80 -3.19
C ASP A 45 -4.13 1.31 -3.15
N TYR A 46 -4.91 0.83 -4.12
CA TYR A 46 -5.48 -0.53 -4.10
C TYR A 46 -4.38 -1.59 -3.95
N PHE A 47 -3.43 -1.62 -4.90
CA PHE A 47 -2.36 -2.60 -4.89
C PHE A 47 -1.35 -2.38 -3.75
N ALA A 48 -1.15 -1.13 -3.32
CA ALA A 48 -0.31 -0.85 -2.15
C ALA A 48 -0.93 -1.47 -0.88
N TYR A 49 -2.23 -1.33 -0.67
CA TYR A 49 -2.92 -1.97 0.45
C TYR A 49 -3.00 -3.48 0.31
N GLN A 50 -3.16 -4.01 -0.90
CA GLN A 50 -3.09 -5.44 -1.15
C GLN A 50 -1.71 -6.00 -0.76
N SER A 51 -0.64 -5.32 -1.18
CA SER A 51 0.73 -5.69 -0.86
C SER A 51 1.01 -5.63 0.64
N ILE A 52 0.61 -4.54 1.30
CA ILE A 52 0.71 -4.42 2.77
C ILE A 52 -0.04 -5.57 3.44
N TYR A 53 -1.26 -5.88 3.00
CA TYR A 53 -2.07 -6.95 3.59
C TYR A 53 -1.46 -8.34 3.40
N ASN A 54 -1.00 -8.65 2.19
CA ASN A 54 -0.45 -9.96 1.83
C ASN A 54 0.94 -10.20 2.44
N SER A 55 1.68 -9.14 2.78
CA SER A 55 2.97 -9.23 3.47
C SER A 55 2.86 -9.35 5.00
N MET A 56 1.66 -9.24 5.58
CA MET A 56 1.48 -9.50 7.01
C MET A 56 1.41 -11.01 7.28
N ASP A 57 2.31 -11.49 8.13
CA ASP A 57 2.26 -12.82 8.71
C ASP A 57 1.58 -12.79 10.09
N PRO A 58 0.39 -13.39 10.24
CA PRO A 58 -0.31 -13.41 11.51
C PRO A 58 0.38 -14.27 12.58
N LYS A 59 1.35 -15.13 12.24
CA LYS A 59 2.11 -15.93 13.21
C LYS A 59 3.28 -15.15 13.81
N ASN A 60 3.92 -14.28 13.03
CA ASN A 60 5.00 -13.39 13.48
C ASN A 60 4.54 -11.91 13.51
N ILE A 61 3.85 -11.53 14.59
CA ILE A 61 3.34 -10.16 14.79
C ILE A 61 4.50 -9.15 14.85
N ASN A 62 5.61 -9.48 15.51
CA ASN A 62 6.73 -8.56 15.67
C ASN A 62 7.38 -8.21 14.33
N ALA A 63 7.67 -9.23 13.50
CA ALA A 63 8.18 -9.00 12.14
C ALA A 63 7.19 -8.21 11.28
N SER A 64 5.90 -8.59 11.31
CA SER A 64 4.85 -7.87 10.57
C SER A 64 4.74 -6.39 10.95
N MET A 65 4.96 -6.06 12.22
CA MET A 65 4.90 -4.68 12.71
C MET A 65 6.14 -3.86 12.33
N ALA A 66 7.29 -4.52 12.18
CA ALA A 66 8.54 -3.89 11.75
C ALA A 66 8.54 -3.50 10.25
N ILE A 67 7.82 -4.24 9.40
CA ILE A 67 7.71 -3.94 7.96
C ILE A 67 6.73 -2.77 7.73
N PHE A 68 6.97 -1.92 6.73
CA PHE A 68 6.16 -0.73 6.39
C PHE A 68 6.02 0.27 7.55
N THR A 69 7.13 0.82 8.04
CA THR A 69 7.17 1.75 9.19
C THR A 69 6.29 3.00 9.04
N ASP A 70 5.94 3.40 7.81
CA ASP A 70 5.10 4.56 7.51
C ASP A 70 3.58 4.26 7.51
N VAL A 71 3.18 3.02 7.82
CA VAL A 71 1.79 2.61 7.96
C VAL A 71 1.38 2.59 9.43
N GLU A 72 0.23 3.18 9.75
CA GLU A 72 -0.19 3.32 11.14
C GLU A 72 -0.59 1.99 11.78
N ILE A 73 -0.28 1.88 13.07
CA ILE A 73 -0.27 0.62 13.82
C ILE A 73 -1.65 -0.07 13.88
N LEU A 74 -2.74 0.67 14.09
CA LEU A 74 -4.07 0.06 14.22
C LEU A 74 -4.57 -0.46 12.87
N TYR A 75 -4.15 0.17 11.77
CA TYR A 75 -4.43 -0.37 10.43
C TYR A 75 -3.65 -1.69 10.19
N LYS A 76 -2.36 -1.76 10.55
CA LYS A 76 -1.59 -3.01 10.48
C LYS A 76 -2.19 -4.12 11.34
N LEU A 77 -2.56 -3.81 12.59
CA LEU A 77 -3.22 -4.76 13.48
C LEU A 77 -4.53 -5.29 12.88
N SER A 78 -5.31 -4.43 12.22
CA SER A 78 -6.51 -4.90 11.51
C SER A 78 -6.16 -5.88 10.40
N ASN A 79 -5.13 -5.61 9.59
CA ASN A 79 -4.67 -6.52 8.55
C ASN A 79 -4.27 -7.88 9.14
N ILE A 80 -3.48 -7.88 10.22
CA ILE A 80 -3.03 -9.09 10.93
C ILE A 80 -4.23 -9.90 11.43
N VAL A 81 -5.21 -9.26 12.08
CA VAL A 81 -6.41 -9.94 12.59
C VAL A 81 -7.22 -10.59 11.46
N PHE A 82 -7.42 -9.88 10.35
CA PHE A 82 -8.16 -10.44 9.22
C PHE A 82 -7.37 -11.53 8.47
N ARG A 83 -6.04 -11.42 8.41
CA ARG A 83 -5.15 -12.47 7.89
C ARG A 83 -5.18 -13.71 8.76
N PHE A 84 -5.22 -13.55 10.08
CA PHE A 84 -5.29 -14.66 11.05
C PHE A 84 -6.54 -15.53 10.84
N ILE A 85 -7.68 -14.92 10.52
CA ILE A 85 -8.92 -15.67 10.20
C ILE A 85 -8.98 -16.17 8.75
N GLY A 86 -7.90 -16.04 7.98
CA GLY A 86 -7.82 -16.50 6.59
C GLY A 86 -8.63 -15.67 5.59
N MET A 87 -8.99 -14.42 5.92
CA MET A 87 -9.73 -13.57 5.00
C MET A 87 -8.83 -13.16 3.81
N PRO A 88 -9.29 -13.26 2.55
CA PRO A 88 -8.57 -12.72 1.41
C PRO A 88 -8.71 -11.18 1.37
N TYR A 89 -7.69 -10.50 0.84
CA TYR A 89 -7.64 -9.04 0.75
C TYR A 89 -8.93 -8.42 0.17
N HIS A 90 -9.48 -9.00 -0.90
CA HIS A 90 -10.67 -8.45 -1.56
C HIS A 90 -11.90 -8.43 -0.63
N LEU A 91 -12.09 -9.46 0.21
CA LEU A 91 -13.18 -9.49 1.18
C LEU A 91 -12.94 -8.51 2.33
N PHE A 92 -11.69 -8.39 2.79
CA PHE A 92 -11.30 -7.40 3.78
C PHE A 92 -11.56 -5.97 3.31
N ALA A 93 -11.08 -5.61 2.11
CA ALA A 93 -11.28 -4.30 1.52
C ALA A 93 -12.77 -4.03 1.26
N THR A 94 -13.51 -5.05 0.79
CA THR A 94 -14.97 -4.96 0.60
C THR A 94 -15.69 -4.63 1.90
N LEU A 95 -15.36 -5.35 2.98
CA LEU A 95 -15.98 -5.17 4.28
C LEU A 95 -15.74 -3.74 4.80
N LEU A 96 -14.49 -3.29 4.81
CA LEU A 96 -14.14 -1.95 5.28
C LEU A 96 -14.84 -0.85 4.47
N CYS A 97 -14.80 -0.94 3.14
CA CYS A 97 -15.43 0.06 2.28
C CYS A 97 -16.96 0.05 2.41
N SER A 98 -17.56 -1.13 2.57
CA SER A 98 -19.01 -1.28 2.76
C SER A 98 -19.47 -0.67 4.08
N VAL A 99 -18.74 -0.93 5.16
CA VAL A 99 -19.00 -0.30 6.47
C VAL A 99 -18.84 1.22 6.37
N LEU A 100 -17.77 1.69 5.73
CA LEU A 100 -17.49 3.12 5.53
C LEU A 100 -18.64 3.83 4.80
N VAL A 101 -19.08 3.27 3.67
CA VAL A 101 -20.20 3.83 2.91
C VAL A 101 -21.49 3.73 3.71
N TYR A 102 -21.76 2.61 4.37
CA TYR A 102 -22.98 2.46 5.17
C TYR A 102 -23.06 3.51 6.28
N VAL A 103 -21.98 3.73 7.04
CA VAL A 103 -21.90 4.77 8.07
C VAL A 103 -22.09 6.16 7.44
N THR A 104 -21.48 6.43 6.29
CA THR A 104 -21.67 7.70 5.56
C THR A 104 -23.14 7.90 5.18
N LEU A 105 -23.80 6.91 4.58
CA LEU A 105 -25.20 7.01 4.17
C LEU A 105 -26.14 7.18 5.39
N ARG A 106 -25.85 6.49 6.50
CA ARG A 106 -26.58 6.67 7.76
C ARG A 106 -26.40 8.09 8.31
N TRP A 107 -25.18 8.59 8.31
CA TRP A 107 -24.87 9.96 8.73
C TRP A 107 -25.63 10.98 7.88
N LEU A 108 -25.55 10.87 6.55
CA LEU A 108 -26.25 11.74 5.62
C LEU A 108 -27.77 11.74 5.83
N LYS A 109 -28.37 10.58 6.09
CA LYS A 109 -29.81 10.48 6.39
C LYS A 109 -30.16 11.25 7.67
N ASP A 110 -29.26 11.27 8.64
CA ASP A 110 -29.50 11.88 9.93
C ASP A 110 -29.42 13.41 9.89
N ILE A 111 -28.46 13.96 9.13
CA ILE A 111 -28.16 15.40 9.13
C ILE A 111 -28.59 16.18 7.89
N SER A 112 -28.74 15.54 6.72
CA SER A 112 -28.95 16.27 5.47
C SER A 112 -30.38 16.81 5.32
N HIS A 113 -30.50 17.96 4.65
CA HIS A 113 -31.78 18.52 4.18
C HIS A 113 -32.36 17.76 2.99
N ASN A 114 -31.49 17.19 2.15
CA ASN A 114 -31.87 16.39 0.99
C ASN A 114 -30.89 15.22 0.88
N PHE A 115 -31.29 14.09 1.45
CA PHE A 115 -30.49 12.86 1.51
C PHE A 115 -30.03 12.44 0.12
N GLU A 116 -30.93 12.39 -0.87
CA GLU A 116 -30.60 11.90 -2.20
C GLU A 116 -29.58 12.79 -2.91
N LEU A 117 -29.69 14.12 -2.76
CA LEU A 117 -28.70 15.05 -3.31
C LEU A 117 -27.34 14.90 -2.61
N SER A 118 -27.33 14.70 -1.28
CA SER A 118 -26.09 14.43 -0.55
C SER A 118 -25.40 13.15 -0.99
N VAL A 119 -26.17 12.08 -1.24
CA VAL A 119 -25.62 10.82 -1.73
C VAL A 119 -25.04 10.98 -3.12
N LEU A 120 -25.73 11.72 -4.01
CA LEU A 120 -25.22 12.02 -5.35
C LEU A 120 -23.90 12.82 -5.29
N LEU A 121 -23.83 13.85 -4.45
CA LEU A 121 -22.60 14.63 -4.24
C LEU A 121 -21.49 13.77 -3.63
N TYR A 122 -21.80 12.92 -2.65
CA TYR A 122 -20.83 12.00 -2.06
C TYR A 122 -20.24 11.05 -3.12
N PHE A 123 -21.10 10.46 -3.96
CA PHE A 123 -20.67 9.61 -5.06
C PHE A 123 -19.79 10.37 -6.06
N ALA A 124 -20.22 11.57 -6.46
CA ALA A 124 -19.55 12.38 -7.47
C ALA A 124 -18.21 12.97 -7.03
N MET A 125 -18.05 13.31 -5.74
CA MET A 125 -16.89 14.06 -5.25
C MET A 125 -15.94 13.22 -4.40
N PHE A 126 -16.43 12.20 -3.69
CA PHE A 126 -15.64 11.60 -2.61
C PHE A 126 -15.57 10.08 -2.63
N PHE A 127 -16.57 9.38 -3.16
CA PHE A 127 -16.61 7.93 -3.12
C PHE A 127 -15.40 7.27 -3.82
N LEU A 128 -15.04 7.72 -5.03
CA LEU A 128 -13.96 7.10 -5.80
C LEU A 128 -12.58 7.26 -5.15
N VAL A 129 -12.28 8.40 -4.54
CA VAL A 129 -10.98 8.62 -3.91
C VAL A 129 -11.01 8.16 -2.45
N TRP A 130 -11.95 8.63 -1.65
CA TRP A 130 -11.95 8.42 -0.19
C TRP A 130 -12.71 7.18 0.25
N GLY A 131 -13.62 6.67 -0.58
CA GLY A 131 -14.32 5.41 -0.34
C GLY A 131 -13.58 4.19 -0.91
N LEU A 132 -12.84 4.36 -2.02
CA LEU A 132 -12.22 3.26 -2.75
C LEU A 132 -10.68 3.27 -2.74
N SER A 133 -10.03 4.44 -2.74
CA SER A 133 -8.56 4.55 -2.76
C SER A 133 -7.99 4.81 -1.37
N ALA A 134 -8.07 6.03 -0.86
CA ALA A 134 -7.41 6.50 0.37
C ALA A 134 -8.11 5.99 1.64
N LEU A 135 -8.29 4.67 1.77
CA LEU A 135 -9.16 4.01 2.75
C LEU A 135 -8.85 4.39 4.20
N ARG A 136 -7.55 4.42 4.59
CA ARG A 136 -7.13 4.85 5.94
C ARG A 136 -7.66 6.24 6.28
N GLN A 137 -7.45 7.20 5.38
CA GLN A 137 -7.91 8.58 5.56
C GLN A 137 -9.45 8.68 5.45
N GLY A 138 -10.07 7.92 4.55
CA GLY A 138 -11.53 7.82 4.42
C GLY A 138 -12.21 7.37 5.70
N ILE A 139 -11.69 6.33 6.36
CA ILE A 139 -12.16 5.85 7.67
C ILE A 139 -12.09 6.98 8.70
N SER A 140 -10.95 7.64 8.81
CA SER A 140 -10.77 8.75 9.76
C SER A 140 -11.70 9.93 9.47
N ILE A 141 -11.92 10.29 8.20
CA ILE A 141 -12.88 11.34 7.80
C ILE A 141 -14.28 10.98 8.28
N VAL A 142 -14.79 9.80 7.91
CA VAL A 142 -16.19 9.44 8.19
C VAL A 142 -16.43 9.25 9.68
N VAL A 143 -15.54 8.55 10.39
CA VAL A 143 -15.68 8.30 11.83
C VAL A 143 -15.63 9.62 12.61
N LEU A 144 -14.63 10.46 12.37
CA LEU A 144 -14.47 11.70 13.12
C LEU A 144 -15.57 12.70 12.79
N LEU A 145 -15.89 12.93 11.52
CA LEU A 145 -16.94 13.89 11.20
C LEU A 145 -18.33 13.41 11.69
N TYR A 146 -18.60 12.10 11.70
CA TYR A 146 -19.79 11.56 12.34
C TYR A 146 -19.82 11.86 13.85
N ILE A 147 -18.73 11.61 14.58
CA ILE A 147 -18.67 11.83 16.03
C ILE A 147 -18.72 13.34 16.37
N PHE A 148 -18.10 14.18 15.56
CA PHE A 148 -18.02 15.62 15.81
C PHE A 148 -19.26 16.39 15.36
N PHE A 149 -19.93 15.95 14.29
CA PHE A 149 -20.96 16.73 13.60
C PHE A 149 -22.26 15.96 13.31
N ASN A 150 -22.57 14.89 14.06
CA ASN A 150 -23.90 14.28 14.00
C ASN A 150 -24.89 15.05 14.87
N GLY A 151 -25.76 15.87 14.25
CA GLY A 151 -26.76 16.68 14.94
C GLY A 151 -27.80 15.90 15.77
N ARG A 152 -27.89 14.56 15.64
CA ARG A 152 -28.77 13.72 16.48
C ARG A 152 -28.09 13.16 17.72
N ARG A 153 -26.76 13.22 17.79
CA ARG A 153 -25.96 12.65 18.87
C ARG A 153 -24.86 13.63 19.24
N ASP A 154 -25.06 14.35 20.33
CA ASP A 154 -24.01 15.20 20.88
C ASP A 154 -23.08 14.37 21.76
N TYR A 155 -21.94 13.99 21.21
CA TYR A 155 -20.91 13.25 21.92
C TYR A 155 -20.07 14.20 22.79
N SER A 156 -19.77 13.76 24.02
CA SER A 156 -18.92 14.52 24.94
C SER A 156 -17.51 14.74 24.36
N LEU A 157 -16.83 15.80 24.82
CA LEU A 157 -15.45 16.08 24.40
C LEU A 157 -14.51 14.90 24.67
N LYS A 158 -14.73 14.14 25.76
CA LYS A 158 -13.96 12.93 26.07
C LYS A 158 -14.06 11.88 24.96
N VAL A 159 -15.27 11.65 24.43
CA VAL A 159 -15.48 10.72 23.32
C VAL A 159 -14.83 11.24 22.04
N LYS A 160 -14.92 12.55 21.78
CA LYS A 160 -14.26 13.21 20.62
C LYS A 160 -12.73 13.06 20.69
N LEU A 161 -12.13 13.28 21.86
CA LEU A 161 -10.70 13.10 22.11
C LEU A 161 -10.27 11.63 21.95
N PHE A 162 -11.02 10.71 22.57
CA PHE A 162 -10.75 9.28 22.46
C PHE A 162 -10.84 8.80 21.00
N ALA A 163 -11.88 9.20 20.27
CA ALA A 163 -12.03 8.87 18.86
C ALA A 163 -10.88 9.41 18.02
N THR A 164 -10.42 10.65 18.29
CA THR A 164 -9.25 11.23 17.62
C THR A 164 -7.99 10.43 17.90
N ALA A 165 -7.76 10.03 19.16
CA ALA A 165 -6.61 9.21 19.54
C ALA A 165 -6.64 7.83 18.85
N VAL A 166 -7.80 7.18 18.77
CA VAL A 166 -7.94 5.90 18.05
C VAL A 166 -7.71 6.09 16.55
N MET A 167 -8.27 7.14 15.94
CA MET A 167 -8.10 7.41 14.51
C MET A 167 -6.70 7.90 14.15
N PHE A 168 -5.93 8.45 15.09
CA PHE A 168 -4.52 8.75 14.88
C PHE A 168 -3.72 7.49 14.54
N PHE A 169 -4.04 6.35 15.17
CA PHE A 169 -3.42 5.07 14.87
C PHE A 169 -3.94 4.37 13.60
N VAL A 170 -4.97 4.93 12.95
CA VAL A 170 -5.43 4.49 11.61
C VAL A 170 -4.89 5.42 10.53
N HIS A 171 -4.85 6.72 10.82
CA HIS A 171 -4.32 7.75 9.95
C HIS A 171 -3.83 8.93 10.79
N ALA A 172 -2.53 9.21 10.76
CA ALA A 172 -1.92 10.24 11.62
C ALA A 172 -2.51 11.64 11.38
N GLY A 173 -2.89 11.94 10.13
CA GLY A 173 -3.50 13.22 9.74
C GLY A 173 -4.87 13.49 10.38
N SER A 174 -5.47 12.53 11.07
CA SER A 174 -6.77 12.68 11.75
C SER A 174 -6.77 13.69 12.91
N VAL A 175 -5.61 13.95 13.52
CA VAL A 175 -5.45 14.94 14.59
C VAL A 175 -5.90 16.35 14.16
N ILE A 176 -5.82 16.65 12.86
CA ILE A 176 -6.20 17.97 12.34
C ILE A 176 -7.69 18.26 12.55
N VAL A 177 -8.54 17.24 12.60
CA VAL A 177 -9.98 17.42 12.84
C VAL A 177 -10.22 18.02 14.21
N LEU A 178 -9.53 17.51 15.23
CA LEU A 178 -9.63 18.04 16.59
C LEU A 178 -9.14 19.49 16.64
N PHE A 179 -7.99 19.79 16.02
CA PHE A 179 -7.47 21.15 15.95
C PHE A 179 -8.46 22.11 15.28
N LEU A 180 -8.93 21.79 14.07
CA LEU A 180 -9.88 22.61 13.33
C LEU A 180 -11.22 22.74 14.07
N TYR A 181 -11.66 21.69 14.77
CA TYR A 181 -12.86 21.74 15.61
C TYR A 181 -12.67 22.72 16.77
N LEU A 182 -11.55 22.67 17.50
CA LEU A 182 -11.29 23.60 18.60
C LEU A 182 -11.24 25.05 18.11
N VAL A 183 -10.60 25.31 16.97
CA VAL A 183 -10.60 26.65 16.34
C VAL A 183 -12.02 27.07 15.93
N SER A 184 -12.88 26.13 15.51
CA SER A 184 -14.27 26.41 15.12
C SER A 184 -15.21 26.76 16.29
N LEU A 185 -14.81 26.46 17.53
CA LEU A 185 -15.52 26.87 18.74
C LEU A 185 -15.35 28.36 19.08
N ILE A 186 -14.33 29.01 18.51
CA ILE A 186 -14.12 30.46 18.69
C ILE A 186 -15.30 31.22 18.07
N LYS A 187 -15.74 32.30 18.72
CA LYS A 187 -16.82 33.16 18.24
C LYS A 187 -16.35 34.01 17.07
N TRP A 188 -16.32 33.42 15.88
CA TRP A 188 -15.96 34.10 14.64
C TRP A 188 -17.08 35.02 14.16
N SER A 189 -16.70 36.20 13.65
CA SER A 189 -17.61 37.02 12.85
C SER A 189 -17.54 36.61 11.38
N LYS A 190 -18.63 36.80 10.64
CA LYS A 190 -18.67 36.58 9.18
C LYS A 190 -17.52 37.32 8.46
N LYS A 191 -17.20 38.54 8.88
CA LYS A 191 -16.09 39.34 8.30
C LYS A 191 -14.72 38.75 8.60
N SER A 192 -14.54 38.15 9.79
CA SER A 192 -13.26 37.55 10.20
C SER A 192 -12.81 36.44 9.24
N PHE A 193 -13.75 35.61 8.74
CA PHE A 193 -13.42 34.57 7.77
C PHE A 193 -12.87 35.15 6.46
N LEU A 194 -13.43 36.26 5.97
CA LEU A 194 -12.95 36.90 4.75
C LEU A 194 -11.52 37.46 4.93
N VAL A 195 -11.28 38.12 6.07
CA VAL A 195 -9.94 38.63 6.40
C VAL A 195 -8.93 37.49 6.48
N LEU A 196 -9.28 36.39 7.16
CA LEU A 196 -8.40 35.23 7.27
C LEU A 196 -8.16 34.54 5.93
N LEU A 197 -9.16 34.48 5.04
CA LEU A 197 -8.95 33.95 3.69
C LEU A 197 -7.94 34.80 2.91
N ILE A 198 -8.09 36.13 2.95
CA ILE A 198 -7.14 37.05 2.29
C ILE A 198 -5.74 36.87 2.88
N LEU A 199 -5.62 36.79 4.21
CA LEU A 199 -4.34 36.52 4.86
C LEU A 199 -3.75 35.17 4.46
N GLY A 200 -4.55 34.11 4.36
CA GLY A 200 -4.11 32.79 3.92
C GLY A 200 -3.64 32.79 2.46
N ILE A 201 -4.31 33.53 1.57
CA ILE A 201 -3.86 33.71 0.19
C ILE A 201 -2.54 34.49 0.16
N LEU A 202 -2.44 35.59 0.93
CA LEU A 202 -1.21 36.39 1.01
C LEU A 202 -0.04 35.60 1.60
N PHE A 203 -0.30 34.68 2.53
CA PHE A 203 0.70 33.80 3.12
C PHE A 203 1.44 32.95 2.10
N ASN A 204 0.80 32.60 0.97
CA ASN A 204 1.44 31.84 -0.11
C ASN A 204 2.55 32.59 -0.84
N PHE A 205 2.59 33.93 -0.74
CA PHE A 205 3.67 34.73 -1.31
C PHE A 205 4.89 34.83 -0.38
N LEU A 206 4.80 34.30 0.85
CA LEU A 206 5.96 34.23 1.74
C LEU A 206 6.92 33.13 1.26
N PRO A 207 8.25 33.35 1.30
CA PRO A 207 9.26 32.36 0.92
C PRO A 207 9.43 31.30 2.02
N ILE A 208 8.34 30.62 2.39
CA ILE A 208 8.31 29.61 3.46
C ILE A 208 9.33 28.51 3.18
N GLN A 209 9.52 28.13 1.93
CA GLN A 209 10.49 27.12 1.52
C GLN A 209 11.91 27.52 1.94
N SER A 210 12.31 28.77 1.67
CA SER A 210 13.59 29.33 2.11
C SER A 210 13.69 29.41 3.62
N LEU A 211 12.59 29.75 4.32
CA LEU A 211 12.56 29.77 5.77
C LEU A 211 12.69 28.36 6.38
N MET A 212 12.09 27.35 5.76
CA MET A 212 12.13 25.97 6.24
C MET A 212 13.51 25.31 6.02
N GLY A 213 14.25 25.73 4.99
CA GLY A 213 15.63 25.28 4.75
C GLY A 213 16.58 25.53 5.92
N TYR A 214 16.39 26.61 6.69
CA TYR A 214 17.16 26.86 7.91
C TYR A 214 16.97 25.81 9.01
N PHE A 215 15.94 24.97 8.89
CA PHE A 215 15.60 23.93 9.85
C PHE A 215 15.85 22.51 9.33
N GLU A 216 16.56 22.35 8.21
CA GLU A 216 16.95 21.05 7.63
C GLU A 216 17.62 20.10 8.64
N ASN A 217 18.38 20.67 9.59
CA ASN A 217 19.10 19.91 10.61
C ASN A 217 18.21 19.35 11.73
N ILE A 218 16.91 19.69 11.76
CA ILE A 218 15.96 19.15 12.74
C ILE A 218 15.28 17.91 12.13
N PRO A 219 15.52 16.68 12.65
CA PRO A 219 15.09 15.44 12.00
C PRO A 219 13.59 15.37 11.66
N TYR A 220 12.75 15.94 12.53
CA TYR A 220 11.30 15.98 12.32
C TYR A 220 10.88 17.00 11.26
N LEU A 221 11.58 18.13 11.14
CA LEU A 221 11.29 19.14 10.12
C LEU A 221 11.83 18.72 8.76
N ASN A 222 12.91 17.96 8.71
CA ASN A 222 13.41 17.35 7.48
C ASN A 222 12.33 16.47 6.81
N LYS A 223 11.54 15.72 7.59
CA LYS A 223 10.37 14.99 7.04
C LYS A 223 9.33 15.90 6.40
N ILE A 224 9.13 17.12 6.91
CA ILE A 224 8.19 18.10 6.32
C ILE A 224 8.74 18.65 5.01
N LEU A 225 10.07 18.84 4.90
CA LEU A 225 10.72 19.31 3.68
C LEU A 225 10.48 18.37 2.49
N TYR A 226 10.42 17.05 2.71
CA TYR A 226 10.04 16.08 1.66
C TYR A 226 8.63 16.31 1.08
N TYR A 227 7.75 16.98 1.81
CA TYR A 227 6.40 17.30 1.36
C TYR A 227 6.29 18.68 0.73
N ILE A 228 7.36 19.50 0.75
CA ILE A 228 7.37 20.80 0.12
C ILE A 228 7.51 20.62 -1.39
N ASP A 229 6.55 21.16 -2.13
CA ASP A 229 6.63 21.14 -3.58
C ASP A 229 7.71 22.14 -4.04
N PRO A 230 8.69 21.73 -4.87
CA PRO A 230 9.75 22.63 -5.34
C PRO A 230 9.20 23.78 -6.21
N VAL A 231 7.99 23.62 -6.74
CA VAL A 231 7.26 24.64 -7.49
C VAL A 231 6.10 25.14 -6.62
N GLN A 232 6.07 26.44 -6.34
CA GLN A 232 4.93 27.06 -5.66
C GLN A 232 3.64 26.76 -6.41
N GLN A 233 2.68 26.20 -5.69
CA GLN A 233 1.35 25.90 -6.22
C GLN A 233 0.64 27.19 -6.65
N SER A 234 0.11 27.18 -7.87
CA SER A 234 -0.72 28.29 -8.34
C SER A 234 -2.03 28.37 -7.53
N ILE A 235 -2.34 29.57 -7.03
CA ILE A 235 -3.66 29.88 -6.44
C ILE A 235 -4.80 29.71 -7.45
N PHE A 236 -4.48 29.65 -8.75
CA PHE A 236 -5.42 29.38 -9.85
C PHE A 236 -5.55 27.90 -10.20
N SER A 237 -4.96 26.99 -9.42
CA SER A 237 -5.22 25.56 -9.58
C SER A 237 -6.70 25.24 -9.38
N PHE A 238 -7.20 24.19 -10.05
CA PHE A 238 -8.59 23.77 -9.91
C PHE A 238 -8.97 23.54 -8.43
N ALA A 239 -8.09 22.92 -7.65
CA ALA A 239 -8.31 22.66 -6.23
C ALA A 239 -8.49 23.94 -5.40
N SER A 240 -7.72 24.99 -5.71
CA SER A 240 -7.79 26.29 -5.06
C SER A 240 -9.04 27.06 -5.49
N VAL A 241 -9.33 27.12 -6.79
CA VAL A 241 -10.51 27.79 -7.35
C VAL A 241 -11.79 27.19 -6.78
N MET A 242 -11.89 25.85 -6.72
CA MET A 242 -13.06 25.18 -6.15
C MET A 242 -13.25 25.51 -4.67
N ARG A 243 -12.17 25.59 -3.88
CA ARG A 243 -12.26 25.97 -2.46
C ARG A 243 -12.64 27.44 -2.27
N ILE A 244 -12.16 28.35 -3.11
CA ILE A 244 -12.60 29.77 -3.10
C ILE A 244 -14.08 29.85 -3.45
N ALA A 245 -14.52 29.14 -4.49
CA ALA A 245 -15.92 29.12 -4.91
C ALA A 245 -16.83 28.57 -3.78
N PHE A 246 -16.47 27.44 -3.18
CA PHE A 246 -17.24 26.87 -2.06
C PHE A 246 -17.19 27.73 -0.81
N PHE A 247 -16.03 28.31 -0.48
CA PHE A 247 -15.93 29.28 0.59
C PHE A 247 -16.89 30.45 0.34
N GLY A 248 -16.89 31.04 -0.85
CA GLY A 248 -17.77 32.15 -1.22
C GLY A 248 -19.25 31.79 -1.09
N ILE A 249 -19.64 30.60 -1.56
CA ILE A 249 -21.02 30.09 -1.44
C ILE A 249 -21.44 29.91 0.02
N VAL A 250 -20.60 29.28 0.85
CA VAL A 250 -20.88 29.06 2.28
C VAL A 250 -20.90 30.39 3.03
N TRP A 251 -19.92 31.26 2.77
CA TRP A 251 -19.80 32.57 3.38
C TRP A 251 -21.00 33.47 3.04
N TYR A 252 -21.45 33.49 1.78
CA TYR A 252 -22.64 34.26 1.37
C TYR A 252 -23.88 33.82 2.17
N ASN A 253 -24.08 32.51 2.32
CA ASN A 253 -25.21 31.91 3.03
C ASN A 253 -24.97 31.71 4.55
N TYR A 254 -23.92 32.30 5.12
CA TYR A 254 -23.49 32.05 6.51
C TYR A 254 -24.62 32.26 7.53
N ASP A 255 -25.32 33.39 7.44
CA ASP A 255 -26.34 33.78 8.42
C ASP A 255 -27.53 32.80 8.39
N SER A 256 -27.94 32.34 7.20
CA SER A 256 -28.99 31.33 7.05
C SER A 256 -28.56 29.95 7.54
N LEU A 257 -27.29 29.58 7.34
CA LEU A 257 -26.75 28.30 7.78
C LEU A 257 -26.64 28.23 9.31
N VAL A 258 -26.13 29.29 9.94
CA VAL A 258 -25.92 29.36 11.39
C VAL A 258 -27.24 29.47 12.17
N ALA A 259 -28.28 30.02 11.55
CA ALA A 259 -29.63 30.09 12.13
C ALA A 259 -30.37 28.74 12.12
N ASP A 260 -29.93 27.78 11.30
CA ASP A 260 -30.57 26.47 11.20
C ASP A 260 -30.14 25.52 12.32
N LYS A 261 -31.14 24.90 12.99
CA LYS A 261 -30.91 23.93 14.05
C LYS A 261 -30.20 22.67 13.59
N LYS A 262 -30.30 22.27 12.31
CA LYS A 262 -29.60 21.08 11.78
C LYS A 262 -28.12 21.34 11.49
N ASN A 263 -27.72 22.60 11.33
CA ASN A 263 -26.34 22.99 11.06
C ASN A 263 -25.82 23.87 12.22
N PRO A 264 -25.26 23.28 13.29
CA PRO A 264 -24.77 24.09 14.39
C PRO A 264 -23.66 25.04 13.88
N PRO A 265 -23.53 26.25 14.45
CA PRO A 265 -22.56 27.26 14.00
C PRO A 265 -21.13 26.71 13.85
N VAL A 266 -20.75 25.81 14.77
CA VAL A 266 -19.47 25.10 14.79
C VAL A 266 -19.21 24.33 13.49
N SER A 267 -20.23 23.71 12.89
CA SER A 267 -20.09 22.98 11.61
C SER A 267 -19.77 23.92 10.46
N VAL A 268 -20.45 25.07 10.39
CA VAL A 268 -20.23 26.08 9.34
C VAL A 268 -18.84 26.70 9.50
N ASN A 269 -18.47 27.05 10.73
CA ASN A 269 -17.14 27.56 11.05
C ASN A 269 -16.05 26.56 10.66
N PHE A 270 -16.22 25.28 10.99
CA PHE A 270 -15.25 24.23 10.66
C PHE A 270 -14.99 24.13 9.16
N VAL A 271 -16.03 24.22 8.32
CA VAL A 271 -15.88 24.23 6.85
C VAL A 271 -15.09 25.44 6.37
N LEU A 272 -15.46 26.65 6.81
CA LEU A 272 -14.78 27.88 6.41
C LEU A 272 -13.30 27.89 6.86
N ILE A 273 -13.03 27.47 8.10
CA ILE A 273 -11.67 27.36 8.65
C ILE A 273 -10.88 26.31 7.87
N SER A 274 -11.47 25.18 7.50
CA SER A 274 -10.77 24.16 6.69
C SER A 274 -10.35 24.67 5.32
N PHE A 275 -11.18 25.50 4.68
CA PHE A 275 -10.82 26.15 3.41
C PHE A 275 -9.76 27.23 3.59
N ILE A 276 -9.83 28.03 4.66
CA ILE A 276 -8.79 29.00 4.99
C ILE A 276 -7.45 28.28 5.27
N PHE A 277 -7.50 27.18 6.04
CA PHE A 277 -6.36 26.37 6.42
C PHE A 277 -5.65 25.77 5.19
N TYR A 278 -6.40 25.37 4.16
CA TYR A 278 -5.81 24.96 2.87
C TYR A 278 -4.84 26.02 2.32
N PHE A 279 -5.22 27.30 2.34
CA PHE A 279 -4.37 28.38 1.81
C PHE A 279 -3.15 28.65 2.68
N PHE A 280 -3.24 28.46 4.00
CA PHE A 280 -2.05 28.52 4.86
C PHE A 280 -1.07 27.36 4.64
N MET A 281 -1.56 26.21 4.15
CA MET A 281 -0.76 25.01 3.94
C MET A 281 -0.30 24.82 2.49
N MET A 282 -0.63 25.74 1.58
CA MET A 282 -0.41 25.60 0.14
C MET A 282 1.07 25.57 -0.29
N PHE A 283 2.00 25.77 0.64
CA PHE A 283 3.42 25.45 0.45
C PHE A 283 3.67 23.95 0.17
N SER A 284 2.70 23.09 0.49
CA SER A 284 2.66 21.67 0.13
C SER A 284 1.27 21.30 -0.36
N SER A 285 1.13 20.97 -1.64
CA SER A 285 -0.15 20.61 -2.25
C SER A 285 -0.78 19.36 -1.62
N LEU A 286 0.06 18.38 -1.33
CA LEU A 286 -0.35 17.12 -0.74
C LEU A 286 -0.85 17.34 0.69
N VAL A 287 -0.12 18.09 1.50
CA VAL A 287 -0.52 18.40 2.88
C VAL A 287 -1.77 19.27 2.89
N ALA A 288 -1.81 20.35 2.11
CA ALA A 288 -2.98 21.23 2.02
C ALA A 288 -4.24 20.46 1.62
N SER A 289 -4.16 19.65 0.56
CA SER A 289 -5.30 18.88 0.06
C SER A 289 -5.76 17.82 1.07
N ARG A 290 -4.84 17.06 1.67
CA ARG A 290 -5.15 16.01 2.66
C ARG A 290 -5.68 16.57 3.98
N LEU A 291 -5.20 17.71 4.46
CA LEU A 291 -5.66 18.27 5.74
C LEU A 291 -6.97 19.06 5.61
N SER A 292 -7.19 19.74 4.49
CA SER A 292 -8.44 20.48 4.26
C SER A 292 -9.62 19.60 3.85
N ILE A 293 -9.38 18.33 3.50
CA ILE A 293 -10.42 17.43 3.01
C ILE A 293 -11.55 17.24 4.01
N TYR A 294 -11.28 17.29 5.31
CA TYR A 294 -12.28 17.05 6.35
C TYR A 294 -13.41 18.08 6.29
N GLY A 295 -13.09 19.38 6.17
CA GLY A 295 -14.12 20.40 5.96
C GLY A 295 -14.70 20.36 4.55
N TYR A 296 -13.88 20.06 3.54
CA TYR A 296 -14.39 19.93 2.17
C TYR A 296 -15.43 18.80 2.05
N TYR A 297 -15.24 17.69 2.78
CA TYR A 297 -16.16 16.55 2.81
C TYR A 297 -17.55 16.95 3.35
N MET A 298 -17.64 17.90 4.28
CA MET A 298 -18.94 18.38 4.80
C MET A 298 -19.79 19.11 3.75
N MET A 299 -19.22 19.51 2.60
CA MET A 299 -19.97 20.12 1.51
C MET A 299 -21.10 19.22 0.99
N ILE A 300 -20.99 17.89 1.15
CA ILE A 300 -22.03 16.94 0.75
C ILE A 300 -23.38 17.17 1.45
N PHE A 301 -23.42 17.81 2.62
CA PHE A 301 -24.67 18.17 3.30
C PHE A 301 -24.88 19.69 3.45
N ILE A 302 -23.81 20.50 3.43
CA ILE A 302 -23.92 21.96 3.42
C ILE A 302 -24.56 22.45 2.11
N ILE A 303 -24.17 21.90 0.94
CA ILE A 303 -24.76 22.31 -0.35
C ILE A 303 -26.28 22.03 -0.37
N PRO A 304 -26.76 20.82 -0.02
CA PRO A 304 -28.20 20.56 0.12
C PRO A 304 -28.94 21.50 1.08
N ALA A 305 -28.31 21.90 2.18
CA ALA A 305 -28.88 22.89 3.10
C ALA A 305 -29.04 24.26 2.42
N ILE A 306 -27.99 24.76 1.77
CA ILE A 306 -28.01 26.03 1.01
C ILE A 306 -29.10 26.02 -0.07
N VAL A 307 -29.22 24.93 -0.83
CA VAL A 307 -30.27 24.79 -1.86
C VAL A 307 -31.67 24.84 -1.22
N SER A 308 -31.84 24.27 -0.02
CA SER A 308 -33.13 24.26 0.67
C SER A 308 -33.57 25.63 1.19
N TYR A 309 -32.63 26.54 1.45
CA TYR A 309 -32.90 27.89 1.96
C TYR A 309 -33.18 28.93 0.88
N GLN A 310 -33.11 28.56 -0.39
CA GLN A 310 -33.35 29.52 -1.47
C GLN A 310 -34.80 30.05 -1.40
N PRO A 311 -35.01 31.38 -1.26
CA PRO A 311 -36.31 31.94 -0.92
C PRO A 311 -37.30 31.88 -2.10
N ARG A 312 -36.79 31.89 -3.33
CA ARG A 312 -37.60 31.85 -4.56
C ARG A 312 -37.49 30.48 -5.20
N GLU A 313 -38.63 29.87 -5.55
CA GLU A 313 -38.67 28.56 -6.19
C GLU A 313 -37.89 28.51 -7.52
N VAL A 314 -37.85 29.60 -8.29
CA VAL A 314 -37.03 29.68 -9.52
C VAL A 314 -35.53 29.58 -9.18
N VAL A 315 -35.07 30.30 -8.16
CA VAL A 315 -33.66 30.27 -7.71
C VAL A 315 -33.31 28.89 -7.16
N LYS A 316 -34.23 28.27 -6.41
CA LYS A 316 -34.07 26.91 -5.91
C LYS A 316 -33.94 25.87 -7.04
N ARG A 317 -34.77 25.97 -8.08
CA ARG A 317 -34.67 25.10 -9.27
C ARG A 317 -33.34 25.31 -10.00
N PHE A 318 -32.92 26.56 -10.18
CA PHE A 318 -31.61 26.88 -10.75
C PHE A 318 -30.47 26.32 -9.91
N ALA A 319 -30.52 26.48 -8.58
CA ALA A 319 -29.53 25.92 -7.67
C ALA A 319 -29.46 24.38 -7.75
N TYR A 320 -30.60 23.69 -7.84
CA TYR A 320 -30.62 22.25 -8.10
C TYR A 320 -29.98 21.90 -9.44
N ALA A 321 -30.31 22.61 -10.52
CA ALA A 321 -29.71 22.37 -11.84
C ALA A 321 -28.19 22.59 -11.81
N SER A 322 -27.72 23.67 -11.19
CA SER A 322 -26.29 23.97 -11.03
C SER A 322 -25.56 22.90 -10.23
N VAL A 323 -26.16 22.39 -9.14
CA VAL A 323 -25.57 21.29 -8.36
C VAL A 323 -25.53 19.98 -9.17
N LEU A 324 -26.54 19.70 -9.99
CA LEU A 324 -26.52 18.53 -10.88
C LEU A 324 -25.41 18.64 -11.94
N VAL A 325 -25.28 19.79 -12.61
CA VAL A 325 -24.20 20.04 -13.56
C VAL A 325 -22.84 19.89 -12.87
N PHE A 326 -22.69 20.51 -11.70
CA PHE A 326 -21.48 20.37 -10.88
C PHE A 326 -21.20 18.91 -10.50
N SER A 327 -22.22 18.12 -10.17
CA SER A 327 -22.05 16.69 -9.85
C SER A 327 -21.57 15.89 -11.05
N CYS A 328 -22.08 16.17 -12.25
CA CYS A 328 -21.60 15.54 -13.48
C CYS A 328 -20.14 15.88 -13.77
N VAL A 329 -19.78 17.17 -13.70
CA VAL A 329 -18.40 17.64 -13.91
C VAL A 329 -17.45 17.04 -12.87
N SER A 330 -17.86 17.03 -11.59
CA SER A 330 -17.06 16.45 -10.50
C SER A 330 -16.85 14.97 -10.70
N PHE A 331 -17.92 14.23 -11.03
CA PHE A 331 -17.83 12.80 -11.29
C PHE A 331 -16.89 12.50 -12.46
N TYR A 332 -16.99 13.27 -13.56
CA TYR A 332 -16.07 13.12 -14.69
C TYR A 332 -14.61 13.41 -14.30
N LYS A 333 -14.38 14.48 -13.53
CA LYS A 333 -13.05 14.81 -12.99
C LYS A 333 -12.51 13.69 -12.10
N GLU A 334 -13.33 13.13 -11.21
CA GLU A 334 -12.90 12.06 -10.30
C GLU A 334 -12.64 10.77 -11.06
N MET A 335 -13.43 10.45 -12.09
CA MET A 335 -13.15 9.32 -13.00
C MET A 335 -11.83 9.50 -13.75
N THR A 336 -11.57 10.70 -14.29
CA THR A 336 -10.31 11.02 -14.98
C THR A 336 -9.12 10.94 -14.02
N THR A 337 -9.29 11.47 -12.81
CA THR A 337 -8.29 11.39 -11.74
C THR A 337 -8.01 9.94 -11.38
N LEU A 338 -9.06 9.13 -11.23
CA LEU A 338 -8.96 7.71 -10.92
C LEU A 338 -8.19 6.95 -11.99
N ILE A 339 -8.52 7.15 -13.28
CA ILE A 339 -7.81 6.51 -14.41
C ILE A 339 -6.31 6.84 -14.36
N GLY A 340 -5.98 8.13 -14.26
CA GLY A 340 -4.58 8.58 -14.18
C GLY A 340 -3.86 8.03 -12.96
N GLN A 341 -4.53 8.02 -11.79
CA GLN A 341 -3.96 7.51 -10.56
C GLN A 341 -3.86 5.99 -10.49
N THR A 342 -4.70 5.24 -11.21
CA THR A 342 -4.57 3.77 -11.33
C THR A 342 -3.50 3.38 -12.35
N GLU A 343 -3.08 4.32 -13.19
CA GLU A 343 -2.16 4.10 -14.32
C GLU A 343 -2.63 2.96 -15.22
N TYR A 344 -3.93 2.97 -15.55
CA TYR A 344 -4.57 1.96 -16.37
C TYR A 344 -4.16 2.12 -17.85
N ARG A 345 -3.73 1.04 -18.50
CA ARG A 345 -3.02 1.11 -19.79
C ARG A 345 -3.91 1.27 -21.02
N TYR A 346 -5.07 0.63 -21.06
CA TYR A 346 -5.85 0.53 -22.31
C TYR A 346 -6.55 1.81 -22.71
N SER A 347 -6.83 2.71 -21.76
CA SER A 347 -7.52 3.93 -22.08
C SER A 347 -7.24 5.04 -21.08
N MET A 348 -6.89 6.20 -21.66
CA MET A 348 -6.67 7.46 -20.94
C MET A 348 -7.99 8.12 -20.52
N THR A 349 -9.12 7.67 -21.06
CA THR A 349 -10.43 8.34 -20.91
C THR A 349 -11.50 7.43 -20.32
N GLN A 350 -11.29 6.12 -20.31
CA GLN A 350 -12.25 5.12 -19.85
C GLN A 350 -11.55 4.07 -19.00
N LEU A 351 -12.05 3.85 -17.79
CA LEU A 351 -11.63 2.71 -16.97
C LEU A 351 -12.51 1.51 -17.35
N ASN A 352 -11.95 0.54 -18.07
CA ASN A 352 -12.62 -0.75 -18.22
C ASN A 352 -12.75 -1.37 -16.83
N PHE A 353 -13.88 -2.02 -16.61
CA PHE A 353 -14.17 -2.57 -15.30
C PHE A 353 -13.56 -3.95 -15.15
N GLU A 354 -12.35 -4.00 -14.61
CA GLU A 354 -11.70 -5.25 -14.19
C GLU A 354 -12.37 -5.78 -12.93
N THR A 355 -12.69 -7.08 -12.93
CA THR A 355 -13.38 -7.71 -11.80
C THR A 355 -12.46 -8.58 -10.98
N VAL A 356 -12.81 -8.81 -9.71
CA VAL A 356 -12.06 -9.76 -8.85
C VAL A 356 -12.10 -11.20 -9.36
N PHE A 357 -13.00 -11.52 -10.31
CA PHE A 357 -13.09 -12.83 -10.95
C PHE A 357 -12.17 -12.98 -12.16
N GLU A 358 -11.80 -11.86 -12.80
CA GLU A 358 -10.92 -11.79 -13.96
C GLU A 358 -9.79 -10.81 -13.64
N LYS A 359 -8.91 -11.23 -12.73
CA LYS A 359 -7.79 -10.39 -12.29
C LYS A 359 -6.77 -10.28 -13.41
N ASN A 360 -6.42 -9.05 -13.76
CA ASN A 360 -5.35 -8.81 -14.71
C ASN A 360 -4.44 -7.67 -14.23
N TYR A 361 -3.34 -8.06 -13.58
CA TYR A 361 -2.36 -7.10 -13.06
C TYR A 361 -1.61 -6.36 -14.17
N ILE A 362 -1.52 -6.94 -15.38
CA ILE A 362 -0.78 -6.39 -16.53
C ILE A 362 -1.44 -5.10 -17.03
N HIS A 363 -2.72 -4.90 -16.73
CA HIS A 363 -3.48 -3.74 -17.17
C HIS A 363 -3.13 -2.46 -16.38
N PHE A 364 -2.33 -2.58 -15.32
CA PHE A 364 -1.98 -1.48 -14.42
C PHE A 364 -0.47 -1.22 -14.45
N ASN A 365 -0.07 0.01 -14.73
CA ASN A 365 1.34 0.40 -14.73
C ASN A 365 1.92 0.71 -13.34
N LYS A 366 1.43 0.03 -12.29
CA LYS A 366 1.89 0.27 -10.92
C LYS A 366 2.90 -0.75 -10.48
N GLY A 367 3.97 -0.28 -9.85
CA GLY A 367 4.96 -1.17 -9.24
C GLY A 367 4.34 -2.15 -8.24
N TYR A 368 3.38 -1.72 -7.41
CA TYR A 368 2.67 -2.64 -6.51
C TYR A 368 1.77 -3.65 -7.26
N ALA A 369 1.21 -3.29 -8.43
CA ALA A 369 0.46 -4.25 -9.24
C ALA A 369 1.41 -5.33 -9.79
N MET A 370 2.60 -4.92 -10.22
CA MET A 370 3.65 -5.85 -10.65
C MET A 370 4.10 -6.77 -9.51
N LEU A 371 4.35 -6.26 -8.31
CA LEU A 371 4.67 -7.09 -7.14
C LEU A 371 3.61 -8.16 -6.86
N GLU A 372 2.34 -7.79 -6.95
CA GLU A 372 1.24 -8.75 -6.77
C GLU A 372 1.11 -9.74 -7.93
N ASN A 373 1.41 -9.33 -9.16
CA ASN A 373 1.49 -10.23 -10.32
C ASN A 373 2.59 -11.29 -10.12
N VAL A 374 3.77 -10.86 -9.68
CA VAL A 374 4.89 -11.77 -9.38
C VAL A 374 4.49 -12.76 -8.29
N ARG A 375 3.87 -12.29 -7.21
CA ARG A 375 3.35 -13.15 -6.14
C ARG A 375 2.29 -14.16 -6.65
N GLU A 376 1.41 -13.75 -7.55
CA GLU A 376 0.42 -14.65 -8.15
C GLU A 376 1.10 -15.73 -9.00
N ILE A 377 2.04 -15.36 -9.86
CA ILE A 377 2.84 -16.30 -10.68
C ILE A 377 3.61 -17.27 -9.77
N GLU A 378 4.24 -16.78 -8.70
CA GLU A 378 4.92 -17.62 -7.71
C GLU A 378 3.97 -18.65 -7.07
N SER A 379 2.75 -18.23 -6.71
CA SER A 379 1.76 -19.11 -6.07
C SER A 379 1.25 -20.23 -6.98
N GLN A 380 1.31 -20.05 -8.30
CA GLN A 380 0.89 -21.04 -9.28
C GLN A 380 1.93 -22.17 -9.47
N ASP A 381 3.15 -22.00 -8.98
CA ASP A 381 4.23 -22.99 -9.11
C ASP A 381 4.16 -24.14 -8.09
N THR A 382 2.93 -24.57 -7.80
CA THR A 382 2.63 -25.69 -6.90
C THR A 382 3.32 -27.01 -7.32
N PRO A 383 3.46 -27.35 -8.61
CA PRO A 383 4.14 -28.57 -9.03
C PRO A 383 5.65 -28.58 -8.71
N LEU A 384 6.33 -27.43 -8.76
CA LEU A 384 7.74 -27.35 -8.35
C LEU A 384 7.87 -27.60 -6.84
N ARG A 385 7.03 -26.94 -6.03
CA ARG A 385 6.97 -27.18 -4.57
C ARG A 385 6.73 -28.64 -4.26
N GLN A 386 5.74 -29.26 -4.91
CA GLN A 386 5.42 -30.67 -4.70
C GLN A 386 6.58 -31.58 -5.08
N ARG A 387 7.32 -31.32 -6.18
CA ARG A 387 8.50 -32.11 -6.53
C ARG A 387 9.63 -31.99 -5.51
N VAL A 388 9.93 -30.76 -5.09
CA VAL A 388 10.98 -30.49 -4.09
C VAL A 388 10.60 -31.10 -2.73
N TYR A 389 9.36 -30.94 -2.29
CA TYR A 389 8.90 -31.51 -1.01
C TYR A 389 8.66 -33.02 -1.08
N GLN A 390 8.32 -33.61 -2.23
CA GLN A 390 8.27 -35.07 -2.37
C GLN A 390 9.66 -35.71 -2.27
N ALA A 391 10.73 -34.95 -2.55
CA ALA A 391 12.10 -35.39 -2.27
C ALA A 391 12.38 -35.54 -0.76
N GLU A 392 11.55 -34.98 0.14
CA GLU A 392 11.63 -35.20 1.60
C GLU A 392 11.44 -36.66 2.01
N HIS A 393 10.92 -37.51 1.12
CA HIS A 393 10.70 -38.93 1.37
C HIS A 393 11.77 -39.85 0.78
N VAL A 394 12.90 -39.29 0.31
CA VAL A 394 14.00 -40.06 -0.29
C VAL A 394 14.99 -40.53 0.79
N VAL A 395 15.53 -41.73 0.58
CA VAL A 395 16.59 -42.35 1.42
C VAL A 395 17.80 -41.42 1.49
N GLU A 396 18.40 -41.28 2.68
CA GLU A 396 19.63 -40.50 2.88
C GLU A 396 20.71 -40.92 1.86
N ALA A 397 21.17 -39.97 1.07
CA ALA A 397 22.27 -40.17 0.15
C ALA A 397 23.58 -40.34 0.93
N GLN A 398 24.51 -41.12 0.37
CA GLN A 398 25.82 -41.31 0.99
C GLN A 398 26.64 -40.02 0.92
N VAL A 399 27.27 -39.68 2.04
CA VAL A 399 28.19 -38.55 2.17
C VAL A 399 29.41 -38.77 1.28
N ASN A 400 29.65 -37.86 0.34
CA ASN A 400 30.83 -37.82 -0.54
C ASN A 400 31.76 -36.65 -0.15
N GLU A 401 33.07 -36.86 -0.13
CA GLU A 401 34.04 -35.83 0.24
C GLU A 401 34.16 -34.68 -0.77
N GLU A 402 33.76 -34.93 -2.03
CA GLU A 402 33.77 -33.94 -3.10
C GLU A 402 32.50 -33.07 -3.13
N ASP A 403 31.46 -33.52 -2.43
CA ASP A 403 30.20 -32.82 -2.33
C ASP A 403 30.33 -31.61 -1.38
N ARG A 404 29.50 -30.62 -1.67
CA ARG A 404 29.27 -29.45 -0.84
C ARG A 404 27.90 -29.58 -0.23
N TYR A 405 27.83 -29.20 1.02
CA TYR A 405 26.66 -29.39 1.84
C TYR A 405 26.06 -28.05 2.21
N LEU A 406 24.80 -28.09 2.60
CA LEU A 406 23.95 -26.93 2.76
C LEU A 406 22.92 -27.28 3.83
N SER A 407 22.84 -26.47 4.89
CA SER A 407 21.78 -26.57 5.89
C SER A 407 20.51 -25.90 5.37
N VAL A 408 19.39 -26.61 5.36
CA VAL A 408 18.09 -26.08 4.90
C VAL A 408 16.96 -26.36 5.86
N TYR A 409 15.96 -25.48 5.85
CA TYR A 409 14.73 -25.65 6.63
C TYR A 409 13.73 -26.56 5.93
N PHE A 410 13.21 -27.56 6.67
CA PHE A 410 12.17 -28.48 6.25
C PHE A 410 10.82 -28.06 6.84
N PRO A 411 9.90 -27.47 6.06
CA PRO A 411 8.67 -26.89 6.59
C PRO A 411 7.76 -27.90 7.29
N ASN A 412 7.74 -29.15 6.82
CA ASN A 412 6.90 -30.21 7.38
C ASN A 412 7.40 -30.70 8.74
N ALA A 413 8.72 -30.75 8.93
CA ALA A 413 9.34 -31.14 10.20
C ALA A 413 9.50 -29.96 11.17
N SER A 414 9.45 -28.73 10.66
CA SER A 414 9.83 -27.51 11.40
C SER A 414 11.26 -27.54 11.94
N LEU A 415 12.17 -28.23 11.24
CA LEU A 415 13.57 -28.47 11.62
C LEU A 415 14.48 -28.28 10.41
N TYR A 416 15.77 -28.11 10.66
CA TYR A 416 16.82 -28.04 9.67
C TYR A 416 17.45 -29.41 9.42
N GLY A 417 17.72 -29.70 8.15
CA GLY A 417 18.48 -30.87 7.69
C GLY A 417 19.56 -30.45 6.72
N ILE A 418 20.29 -31.42 6.15
CA ILE A 418 21.43 -31.14 5.28
C ILE A 418 21.21 -31.76 3.90
N LEU A 419 21.41 -30.93 2.87
CA LEU A 419 21.42 -31.34 1.46
C LEU A 419 22.84 -31.27 0.89
N ASN A 420 23.11 -32.08 -0.13
CA ASN A 420 24.27 -31.86 -1.01
C ASN A 420 23.92 -30.90 -2.17
N GLN A 421 24.91 -30.53 -2.99
CA GLN A 421 24.71 -29.61 -4.13
C GLN A 421 23.80 -30.16 -5.25
N LYS A 422 23.42 -31.44 -5.19
CA LYS A 422 22.48 -32.07 -6.13
C LYS A 422 21.04 -32.02 -5.62
N GLY A 423 20.81 -31.53 -4.39
CA GLY A 423 19.50 -31.53 -3.75
C GLY A 423 19.16 -32.85 -3.05
N GLU A 424 20.12 -33.76 -2.91
CA GLU A 424 19.90 -35.02 -2.21
C GLU A 424 20.04 -34.81 -0.70
N ILE A 425 19.11 -35.36 0.08
CA ILE A 425 19.15 -35.30 1.54
C ILE A 425 20.26 -36.22 2.02
N VAL A 426 21.21 -35.67 2.78
CA VAL A 426 22.31 -36.44 3.38
C VAL A 426 22.20 -36.52 4.90
N GLU A 427 21.42 -35.64 5.52
CA GLU A 427 21.04 -35.74 6.91
C GLU A 427 19.59 -35.29 7.07
N LEU A 428 18.75 -36.15 7.65
CA LEU A 428 17.35 -35.85 7.93
C LEU A 428 17.19 -34.62 8.86
N PRO A 429 16.05 -33.91 8.79
CA PRO A 429 15.82 -32.70 9.57
C PRO A 429 15.73 -33.02 11.08
N THR A 430 16.82 -32.72 11.80
CA THR A 430 16.98 -33.00 13.24
C THR A 430 17.46 -31.78 14.03
N LEU A 431 17.78 -30.68 13.36
CA LEU A 431 18.40 -29.51 13.94
C LEU A 431 17.37 -28.38 14.16
N ASP A 432 17.34 -27.77 15.34
CA ASP A 432 16.41 -26.67 15.63
C ASP A 432 16.86 -25.32 15.03
N VAL A 433 18.14 -25.20 14.67
CA VAL A 433 18.77 -23.99 14.15
C VAL A 433 19.60 -24.33 12.89
N PRO A 434 19.77 -23.37 11.96
CA PRO A 434 20.65 -23.57 10.82
C PRO A 434 22.09 -23.75 11.30
N VAL A 435 22.85 -24.57 10.57
CA VAL A 435 24.25 -24.86 10.87
C VAL A 435 25.16 -24.48 9.70
N ASP A 436 26.34 -23.95 10.02
CA ASP A 436 27.35 -23.64 9.00
C ASP A 436 28.03 -24.93 8.53
N THR A 437 28.02 -25.17 7.21
CA THR A 437 28.60 -26.37 6.61
C THR A 437 29.92 -26.08 5.89
N PHE A 438 30.97 -26.86 6.19
CA PHE A 438 32.32 -26.70 5.67
C PHE A 438 32.79 -27.99 4.98
N GLY A 439 32.35 -28.23 3.74
CA GLY A 439 32.51 -29.54 3.10
C GLY A 439 31.75 -30.59 3.92
N LYS A 440 32.35 -31.76 4.18
CA LYS A 440 31.71 -32.84 4.95
C LYS A 440 31.49 -32.56 6.44
N TYR A 441 31.75 -31.35 6.92
CA TYR A 441 31.64 -30.98 8.34
C TYR A 441 30.54 -29.94 8.55
N THR A 442 29.91 -29.95 9.72
CA THR A 442 28.92 -28.97 10.16
C THR A 442 29.29 -28.39 11.52
N GLU A 443 29.12 -27.08 11.71
CA GLU A 443 29.34 -26.41 13.00
C GLU A 443 28.24 -26.79 13.99
N VAL A 444 28.63 -27.12 15.22
CA VAL A 444 27.73 -27.42 16.33
C VAL A 444 28.09 -26.50 17.48
N ILE A 445 27.16 -25.62 17.86
CA ILE A 445 27.33 -24.72 19.02
C ILE A 445 26.73 -25.42 20.24
N PHE A 446 27.56 -25.76 21.21
CA PHE A 446 27.07 -26.29 22.48
C PHE A 446 26.78 -25.14 23.43
N ASN A 447 25.51 -25.05 23.89
CA ASN A 447 25.04 -24.13 24.93
C ASN A 447 25.32 -22.64 24.64
N PRO A 448 24.31 -21.83 24.22
CA PRO A 448 24.51 -20.42 23.87
C PRO A 448 25.03 -19.53 25.01
N PHE A 449 25.16 -20.06 26.23
CA PHE A 449 25.72 -19.37 27.40
C PHE A 449 27.18 -19.73 27.70
N GLU A 450 27.76 -20.74 27.04
CA GLU A 450 29.13 -21.20 27.24
C GLU A 450 29.92 -21.08 25.93
N PHE A 451 30.26 -19.84 25.55
CA PHE A 451 31.04 -19.49 24.36
C PHE A 451 32.51 -19.96 24.38
N SER A 452 32.85 -21.10 24.99
CA SER A 452 34.24 -21.46 25.22
C SER A 452 34.88 -22.25 24.08
N THR A 453 34.14 -23.00 23.27
CA THR A 453 34.69 -23.82 22.17
C THR A 453 33.66 -24.08 21.06
N ARG A 454 34.04 -23.83 19.80
CA ARG A 454 33.27 -24.25 18.62
C ARG A 454 33.70 -25.66 18.23
N MET A 455 32.76 -26.55 17.99
CA MET A 455 33.04 -27.90 17.49
C MET A 455 32.40 -28.12 16.13
N TYR A 456 33.03 -28.99 15.35
CA TYR A 456 32.54 -29.41 14.04
C TYR A 456 32.29 -30.90 14.04
N ARG A 457 31.15 -31.33 13.53
CA ARG A 457 30.79 -32.75 13.37
C ARG A 457 30.85 -33.13 11.90
N THR A 458 31.34 -34.33 11.59
CA THR A 458 31.28 -34.85 10.22
C THR A 458 29.85 -35.27 9.90
N ILE A 459 29.28 -34.77 8.80
CA ILE A 459 27.92 -35.07 8.35
C ILE A 459 27.72 -36.58 8.24
N GLY A 460 26.59 -37.08 8.74
CA GLY A 460 26.27 -38.51 8.76
C GLY A 460 27.03 -39.36 9.80
N THR A 461 27.85 -38.76 10.67
CA THR A 461 28.57 -39.49 11.73
C THR A 461 28.65 -38.70 13.04
N ASP A 462 28.99 -39.37 14.14
CA ASP A 462 29.25 -38.71 15.44
C ASP A 462 30.69 -38.19 15.60
N GLN A 463 31.52 -38.24 14.54
CA GLN A 463 32.91 -37.79 14.62
C GLN A 463 33.00 -36.27 14.78
N ARG A 464 33.66 -35.81 15.86
CA ARG A 464 33.83 -34.39 16.20
C ARG A 464 35.27 -33.92 16.06
N LEU A 465 35.44 -32.65 15.68
CA LEU A 465 36.70 -31.93 15.55
C LEU A 465 36.60 -30.58 16.26
N GLU A 466 37.68 -30.19 16.92
CA GLU A 466 37.78 -28.87 17.58
C GLU A 466 38.00 -27.76 16.55
N PHE A 467 37.64 -26.53 16.92
CA PHE A 467 37.75 -25.34 16.07
C PHE A 467 39.14 -25.16 15.43
N ASP A 468 40.20 -25.32 16.21
CA ASP A 468 41.57 -25.14 15.74
C ASP A 468 41.96 -26.20 14.70
N GLN A 469 41.52 -27.44 14.91
CA GLN A 469 41.76 -28.55 13.99
C GLN A 469 41.02 -28.32 12.67
N MET A 470 39.77 -27.87 12.74
CA MET A 470 38.99 -27.53 11.57
C MET A 470 39.60 -26.33 10.82
N THR A 471 40.00 -25.29 11.56
CA THR A 471 40.65 -24.11 10.99
C THR A 471 41.91 -24.47 10.23
N GLN A 472 42.72 -25.40 10.74
CA GLN A 472 43.89 -25.91 10.03
C GLN A 472 43.49 -26.65 8.74
N LEU A 473 42.51 -27.55 8.80
CA LEU A 473 42.01 -28.27 7.63
C LEU A 473 41.44 -27.34 6.55
N VAL A 474 40.69 -26.30 6.95
CA VAL A 474 40.17 -25.30 6.00
C VAL A 474 41.28 -24.43 5.46
N LYS A 475 42.27 -24.01 6.25
CA LYS A 475 43.43 -23.27 5.73
C LYS A 475 44.20 -24.08 4.70
N GLU A 476 44.52 -25.34 4.98
CA GLU A 476 45.21 -26.24 4.05
C GLU A 476 44.42 -26.50 2.76
N LYS A 477 43.09 -26.42 2.81
CA LYS A 477 42.21 -26.55 1.64
C LYS A 477 42.04 -25.22 0.90
N ALA A 478 41.92 -24.10 1.62
CA ALA A 478 41.80 -22.76 1.06
C ALA A 478 43.10 -22.30 0.39
N GLU A 479 44.26 -22.67 0.91
CA GLU A 479 45.56 -22.42 0.26
C GLU A 479 45.72 -23.20 -1.06
N ARG A 480 44.93 -24.26 -1.27
CA ARG A 480 44.85 -25.00 -2.54
C ARG A 480 43.78 -24.43 -3.50
N ASP A 481 42.78 -23.73 -2.99
CA ASP A 481 41.70 -23.11 -3.77
C ASP A 481 41.92 -21.58 -3.83
N LEU A 482 42.64 -21.11 -4.86
CA LEU A 482 43.07 -19.71 -5.10
C LEU A 482 41.94 -18.66 -5.32
N ARG A 483 40.70 -18.90 -4.84
CA ARG A 483 39.49 -18.14 -5.18
C ARG A 483 38.95 -17.22 -4.07
N PHE A 484 39.76 -16.90 -3.05
CA PHE A 484 39.39 -15.91 -2.03
C PHE A 484 39.91 -14.51 -2.38
N GLY A 485 39.26 -13.86 -3.34
CA GLY A 485 39.49 -12.44 -3.67
C GLY A 485 38.19 -11.76 -4.05
N VAL A 486 37.71 -10.85 -3.20
CA VAL A 486 36.52 -10.01 -3.46
C VAL A 486 36.92 -8.91 -4.45
N TYR A 487 36.65 -9.11 -5.74
CA TYR A 487 36.80 -8.12 -6.82
C TYR A 487 35.46 -7.45 -7.15
N TRP A 488 35.37 -6.13 -7.01
CA TRP A 488 34.17 -5.40 -7.41
C TRP A 488 33.93 -5.55 -8.93
N PRO A 489 32.77 -6.10 -9.36
CA PRO A 489 32.53 -6.46 -10.76
C PRO A 489 32.28 -5.23 -11.64
N LEU A 490 32.67 -5.37 -12.91
CA LEU A 490 32.34 -4.42 -13.98
C LEU A 490 30.91 -4.72 -14.47
N SER A 491 29.95 -3.86 -14.12
CA SER A 491 28.60 -3.93 -14.68
C SER A 491 28.59 -3.41 -16.12
N LYS A 492 27.79 -4.03 -16.99
CA LYS A 492 27.54 -3.56 -18.35
C LYS A 492 26.05 -3.35 -18.53
N GLU A 493 25.66 -2.15 -18.96
CA GLU A 493 24.28 -1.85 -19.31
C GLU A 493 23.94 -2.47 -20.67
N PHE A 494 22.76 -3.07 -20.79
CA PHE A 494 22.30 -3.76 -22.00
C PHE A 494 20.86 -3.39 -22.33
N ASP A 495 20.52 -3.54 -23.61
CA ASP A 495 19.16 -3.42 -24.12
C ASP A 495 18.40 -4.75 -23.94
N ILE A 496 17.23 -4.68 -23.29
CA ILE A 496 16.47 -5.83 -22.79
C ILE A 496 15.73 -6.56 -23.92
N GLN A 497 15.56 -5.92 -25.09
CA GLN A 497 14.73 -6.41 -26.20
C GLN A 497 15.23 -7.72 -26.86
N THR A 498 16.40 -8.22 -26.50
CA THR A 498 17.01 -9.42 -27.11
C THR A 498 16.83 -10.72 -26.31
N MET A 499 16.31 -10.64 -25.09
CA MET A 499 16.16 -11.81 -24.20
C MET A 499 14.79 -12.48 -24.36
N LYS A 500 14.73 -13.81 -24.14
CA LYS A 500 13.52 -14.63 -24.34
C LYS A 500 13.12 -15.39 -23.08
N GLY A 501 11.82 -15.64 -22.89
CA GLY A 501 11.26 -16.53 -21.87
C GLY A 501 10.05 -15.94 -21.16
N THR A 502 9.14 -16.80 -20.67
CA THR A 502 7.74 -16.40 -20.38
C THR A 502 7.57 -15.36 -19.28
N GLN A 503 8.32 -15.40 -18.17
CA GLN A 503 8.22 -14.37 -17.14
C GLN A 503 8.88 -13.06 -17.56
N LEU A 504 10.00 -13.14 -18.28
CA LEU A 504 10.64 -11.96 -18.83
C LEU A 504 9.77 -11.33 -19.91
N GLU A 505 9.15 -12.09 -20.80
CA GLU A 505 8.17 -11.59 -21.77
C GLU A 505 6.95 -10.97 -21.07
N THR A 506 6.50 -11.56 -19.96
CA THR A 506 5.44 -10.96 -19.13
C THR A 506 5.91 -9.64 -18.52
N LEU A 507 7.14 -9.55 -18.02
CA LEU A 507 7.72 -8.32 -17.48
C LEU A 507 8.02 -7.26 -18.54
N LEU A 508 8.48 -7.66 -19.71
CA LEU A 508 8.75 -6.77 -20.83
C LEU A 508 7.45 -6.31 -21.48
N SER A 509 6.39 -7.12 -21.46
CA SER A 509 5.05 -6.60 -21.73
C SER A 509 4.64 -5.50 -20.74
N LEU A 510 5.36 -5.35 -19.61
CA LEU A 510 5.25 -4.25 -18.67
C LEU A 510 6.22 -3.09 -18.90
N ASP A 511 6.78 -2.89 -20.11
CA ASP A 511 7.78 -1.88 -20.52
C ASP A 511 7.86 -0.60 -19.66
N SER A 512 6.73 0.04 -19.33
CA SER A 512 6.68 1.28 -18.54
C SER A 512 6.93 1.14 -17.02
N VAL A 513 7.07 -0.07 -16.47
CA VAL A 513 7.43 -0.32 -15.07
C VAL A 513 8.92 -0.59 -14.91
N VAL A 514 9.58 -1.10 -15.96
CA VAL A 514 11.02 -1.39 -15.95
C VAL A 514 11.77 -0.09 -16.24
N ALA A 515 12.42 0.44 -15.21
CA ALA A 515 13.20 1.68 -15.31
C ALA A 515 14.57 1.44 -15.96
N ALA A 516 15.19 0.30 -15.66
CA ALA A 516 16.45 -0.13 -16.25
C ALA A 516 16.60 -1.65 -16.11
N ALA A 517 17.42 -2.27 -16.95
CA ALA A 517 17.99 -3.56 -16.61
C ALA A 517 19.47 -3.60 -16.93
N LYS A 518 20.19 -4.37 -16.11
CA LYS A 518 21.65 -4.47 -16.14
C LYS A 518 22.03 -5.93 -16.00
N ILE A 519 22.97 -6.37 -16.81
CA ILE A 519 23.57 -7.69 -16.61
C ILE A 519 24.79 -7.47 -15.74
N SER A 520 24.83 -8.16 -14.60
CA SER A 520 26.08 -8.31 -13.87
C SER A 520 26.68 -9.65 -14.19
N ASN A 521 27.93 -9.60 -14.62
CA ASN A 521 28.77 -10.78 -14.77
C ASN A 521 29.41 -11.07 -13.42
N ASP A 522 28.60 -11.49 -12.45
CA ASP A 522 29.09 -11.84 -11.13
C ASP A 522 29.44 -13.32 -11.05
N TYR A 523 30.69 -13.57 -10.65
CA TYR A 523 31.19 -14.63 -9.76
C TYR A 523 30.85 -16.11 -9.94
N HIS A 524 29.73 -16.51 -10.55
CA HIS A 524 29.44 -17.92 -10.78
C HIS A 524 30.05 -18.38 -12.11
N PRO A 525 30.74 -19.53 -12.16
CA PRO A 525 31.29 -20.02 -13.43
C PRO A 525 30.20 -20.24 -14.49
N ASN A 526 28.96 -20.55 -14.07
CA ASN A 526 27.87 -20.94 -14.98
C ASN A 526 26.71 -19.94 -15.09
N PHE A 527 26.65 -18.88 -14.26
CA PHE A 527 25.54 -17.91 -14.27
C PHE A 527 26.03 -16.48 -14.34
N ASN A 528 25.25 -15.64 -15.01
CA ASN A 528 25.17 -14.21 -14.77
C ASN A 528 23.81 -13.94 -14.10
N TYR A 529 23.58 -12.70 -13.67
CA TYR A 529 22.22 -12.28 -13.33
C TYR A 529 21.81 -11.02 -14.09
N LEU A 530 20.54 -11.02 -14.48
CA LEU A 530 19.84 -9.86 -14.98
C LEU A 530 19.21 -9.13 -13.80
N GLN A 531 19.74 -7.96 -13.45
CA GLN A 531 19.08 -7.02 -12.55
C GLN A 531 18.04 -6.23 -13.33
N ILE A 532 16.80 -6.22 -12.84
CA ILE A 532 15.66 -5.48 -13.40
C ILE A 532 15.22 -4.47 -12.36
N ASP A 533 15.53 -3.19 -12.60
CA ASP A 533 15.11 -2.09 -11.74
C ASP A 533 13.72 -1.62 -12.18
N THR A 534 12.81 -1.51 -11.22
CA THR A 534 11.45 -0.98 -11.41
C THR A 534 11.24 0.28 -10.58
N SER A 535 10.09 0.92 -10.73
CA SER A 535 9.72 2.09 -9.91
C SER A 535 9.59 1.81 -8.41
N VAL A 536 9.40 0.56 -7.99
CA VAL A 536 9.18 0.19 -6.57
C VAL A 536 10.15 -0.83 -6.01
N SER A 537 10.81 -1.59 -6.87
CA SER A 537 11.61 -2.74 -6.45
C SER A 537 12.69 -3.07 -7.47
N ARG A 538 13.70 -3.80 -7.01
CA ARG A 538 14.71 -4.42 -7.84
C ARG A 538 14.47 -5.91 -7.86
N PHE A 539 14.46 -6.48 -9.06
CA PHE A 539 14.40 -7.91 -9.27
C PHE A 539 15.68 -8.40 -9.91
N PHE A 540 15.91 -9.69 -9.80
CA PHE A 540 17.03 -10.39 -10.35
C PHE A 540 16.54 -11.68 -10.99
N MET A 541 17.21 -12.10 -12.05
CA MET A 541 16.93 -13.37 -12.74
C MET A 541 18.25 -14.01 -13.12
N PHE A 542 18.37 -15.32 -12.91
CA PHE A 542 19.56 -16.07 -13.32
C PHE A 542 19.53 -16.33 -14.82
N ILE A 543 20.58 -15.90 -15.49
CA ILE A 543 20.80 -16.11 -16.92
C ILE A 543 22.15 -16.80 -17.13
N ASP A 544 22.37 -17.43 -18.27
CA ASP A 544 23.69 -17.97 -18.61
C ASP A 544 24.58 -16.96 -19.34
N ARG A 545 25.77 -17.43 -19.74
CA ARG A 545 26.74 -16.64 -20.50
C ARG A 545 26.26 -16.20 -21.88
N ASN A 546 25.23 -16.85 -22.42
CA ASN A 546 24.57 -16.49 -23.67
C ASN A 546 23.36 -15.58 -23.43
N ASN A 547 23.13 -15.14 -22.18
CA ASN A 547 21.98 -14.37 -21.72
C ASN A 547 20.64 -15.11 -21.87
N GLU A 548 20.65 -16.44 -21.90
CA GLU A 548 19.42 -17.24 -21.85
C GLU A 548 18.97 -17.42 -20.39
N ILE A 549 17.66 -17.35 -20.14
CA ILE A 549 17.11 -17.52 -18.79
C ILE A 549 17.35 -18.97 -18.33
N LYS A 550 18.12 -19.12 -17.25
CA LYS A 550 18.37 -20.43 -16.63
C LYS A 550 17.31 -20.77 -15.61
N VAL A 551 16.92 -19.79 -14.81
CA VAL A 551 15.86 -19.96 -13.82
C VAL A 551 14.76 -18.97 -14.13
N ASN A 552 13.61 -19.51 -14.58
CA ASN A 552 12.43 -18.71 -14.90
C ASN A 552 11.70 -18.30 -13.62
N LYS A 553 12.39 -17.48 -12.80
CA LYS A 553 11.94 -16.92 -11.53
C LYS A 553 12.50 -15.52 -11.34
N LEU A 554 11.74 -14.71 -10.62
CA LEU A 554 12.16 -13.38 -10.19
C LEU A 554 12.55 -13.39 -8.72
N TYR A 555 13.73 -12.86 -8.46
CA TYR A 555 14.32 -12.79 -7.14
C TYR A 555 14.43 -11.34 -6.71
N MET A 556 14.02 -11.01 -5.50
CA MET A 556 14.22 -9.72 -4.84
C MET A 556 15.67 -9.51 -4.41
N LYS A 557 16.38 -10.62 -4.16
CA LYS A 557 17.78 -10.65 -3.74
C LYS A 557 18.40 -11.94 -4.25
N ILE A 558 19.66 -11.89 -4.62
CA ILE A 558 20.48 -13.07 -4.87
C ILE A 558 21.66 -13.04 -3.91
N GLU A 559 21.99 -14.20 -3.35
CA GLU A 559 23.22 -14.43 -2.59
C GLU A 559 23.95 -15.62 -3.19
N MET A 560 25.27 -15.61 -3.08
CA MET A 560 26.10 -16.74 -3.49
C MET A 560 26.48 -17.50 -2.23
N TYR A 561 25.89 -18.68 -2.03
CA TYR A 561 26.20 -19.54 -0.88
C TYR A 561 27.60 -20.14 -1.02
N ASN A 562 27.95 -20.51 -2.25
CA ASN A 562 29.31 -20.88 -2.63
C ASN A 562 29.57 -20.29 -4.03
N PRO A 563 30.63 -19.48 -4.22
CA PRO A 563 30.92 -18.82 -5.48
C PRO A 563 30.95 -19.78 -6.69
N ASP A 564 31.21 -21.07 -6.47
CA ASP A 564 31.39 -22.03 -7.56
C ASP A 564 30.22 -22.98 -7.84
N LYS A 565 29.22 -23.15 -6.94
CA LYS A 565 28.26 -24.29 -7.08
C LYS A 565 26.81 -24.09 -6.64
N ILE A 566 26.50 -23.19 -5.70
CA ILE A 566 25.12 -22.99 -5.22
C ILE A 566 24.84 -21.51 -5.11
N ALA A 567 23.81 -21.08 -5.83
CA ALA A 567 23.22 -19.75 -5.72
C ALA A 567 21.94 -19.81 -4.89
N VAL A 568 21.65 -18.72 -4.19
CA VAL A 568 20.45 -18.56 -3.36
C VAL A 568 19.66 -17.38 -3.90
N GLY A 569 18.46 -17.66 -4.39
CA GLY A 569 17.53 -16.64 -4.85
C GLY A 569 16.42 -16.43 -3.83
N TYR A 570 16.22 -15.19 -3.38
CA TYR A 570 15.11 -14.82 -2.51
C TYR A 570 13.99 -14.24 -3.35
N THR A 571 12.87 -14.94 -3.47
CA THR A 571 11.62 -14.45 -4.08
C THR A 571 10.85 -13.57 -3.09
N LEU A 572 9.61 -13.19 -3.39
CA LEU A 572 8.77 -12.46 -2.42
C LEU A 572 8.32 -13.32 -1.23
N THR A 573 8.26 -14.64 -1.42
CA THR A 573 7.64 -15.55 -0.44
C THR A 573 8.53 -16.72 -0.05
N GLU A 574 9.63 -16.93 -0.76
CA GLU A 574 10.46 -18.13 -0.67
C GLU A 574 11.93 -17.87 -0.96
N LYS A 575 12.80 -18.67 -0.36
CA LYS A 575 14.21 -18.77 -0.65
C LYS A 575 14.45 -20.04 -1.46
N HIS A 576 15.07 -19.91 -2.62
CA HIS A 576 15.37 -20.99 -3.56
C HIS A 576 16.86 -21.26 -3.57
N TYR A 577 17.24 -22.52 -3.45
CA TYR A 577 18.62 -22.98 -3.63
C TYR A 577 18.77 -23.55 -5.03
N ILE A 578 19.76 -23.05 -5.76
CA ILE A 578 19.90 -23.26 -7.19
C ILE A 578 21.29 -23.86 -7.42
N ASN A 579 21.35 -25.03 -8.04
CA ASN A 579 22.60 -25.69 -8.36
C ASN A 579 23.29 -25.05 -9.58
N GLU A 580 24.47 -25.56 -9.94
CA GLU A 580 25.27 -25.05 -11.03
C GLU A 580 24.65 -25.19 -12.44
N PHE A 581 23.57 -25.95 -12.57
CA PHE A 581 22.82 -26.18 -13.81
C PHE A 581 21.57 -25.28 -13.96
N GLY A 582 21.19 -24.57 -12.90
CA GLY A 582 20.02 -23.70 -12.86
C GLY A 582 18.78 -24.42 -12.36
N GLU A 583 18.96 -25.59 -11.72
CA GLU A 583 17.85 -26.34 -11.15
C GLU A 583 17.63 -25.89 -9.71
N ILE A 584 16.38 -25.63 -9.36
CA ILE A 584 15.98 -25.34 -7.98
C ILE A 584 15.98 -26.68 -7.23
N ILE A 585 17.00 -26.87 -6.41
CA ILE A 585 17.23 -28.09 -5.62
C ILE A 585 16.51 -28.07 -4.27
N TRP A 586 16.18 -26.87 -3.75
CA TRP A 586 15.43 -26.73 -2.50
C TRP A 586 14.66 -25.41 -2.42
N ILE A 587 13.56 -25.39 -1.65
CA ILE A 587 12.68 -24.24 -1.44
C ILE A 587 12.32 -24.10 0.04
N GLU A 588 12.69 -22.97 0.63
CA GLU A 588 12.29 -22.58 1.99
C GLU A 588 11.28 -21.44 1.96
N PRO A 589 10.23 -21.46 2.80
CA PRO A 589 9.35 -20.30 2.96
C PRO A 589 10.10 -19.16 3.67
N ILE A 590 10.00 -17.94 3.14
CA ILE A 590 10.49 -16.73 3.82
C ILE A 590 9.41 -16.30 4.82
N GLY A 591 9.63 -16.59 6.10
CA GLY A 591 8.71 -16.21 7.17
C GLY A 591 9.09 -16.67 8.58
N LEU A 592 10.35 -17.03 8.83
CA LEU A 592 10.76 -17.69 10.07
C LEU A 592 12.08 -17.18 10.68
N GLU A 593 12.58 -16.02 10.25
CA GLU A 593 13.68 -15.31 10.95
C GLU A 593 13.19 -14.04 11.64
#